data_AF-A0A948YWD5-F1
#
_entry.id   AF-A0A948YWD5-F1
#
_cell.length_a   1.000
_cell.length_b   1.000
_cell.length_c   1.000
_cell.angle_alpha   90.00
_cell.angle_beta   90.00
_cell.angle_gamma   90.00
#
_symmetry.space_group_name_H-M   'P 1'
#
loop_
_entity.id
_entity.type
_entity.pdbx_description
1 polymer ?
#
loop_
_entity_poly.entity_id
_entity_poly.type
_entity_poly.pdbx_seq_one_letter_code
_entity_poly.pdbx_strand_id
1 'polypeptide(L)'
;MEFEIDSESRDHVFESLCNGFSCKLDDLENILLGLDIEQIYEENWKSIDIPADEYLYQHTIQILGNHKPLKKVNWFHLTRTTKQNDFEDGIIPLGGTLERIWTTLISIPTEPVIKDNLNFLKNNGVPDFHYRLKHNDQFHWGPYAVLVKETAFNASDLSQHDYLGMPEIIEDICNGYEERFGDSIIEIYESSLVPKIVKFQSHQRLDSGCVEAALFYAYELVRGNPPSSNCVTCFDGEGIKIEPSSVISVTTVEKQKKEP
;
A
#
# COMPACT_ATOMS: atom_id res chain seq x y z
N MET A 1 -25.82 -13.56 1.37
CA MET A 1 -25.24 -12.60 0.39
C MET A 1 -23.94 -12.11 0.98
N GLU A 2 -22.89 -12.01 0.18
CA GLU A 2 -21.54 -11.57 0.59
C GLU A 2 -21.25 -10.19 -0.02
N PHE A 3 -20.20 -9.50 0.41
CA PHE A 3 -19.77 -8.23 -0.19
C PHE A 3 -18.26 -8.15 -0.42
N GLU A 4 -17.83 -7.13 -1.15
CA GLU A 4 -16.44 -6.88 -1.53
C GLU A 4 -16.07 -5.47 -1.07
N ILE A 5 -14.82 -5.27 -0.64
CA ILE A 5 -14.31 -3.93 -0.30
C ILE A 5 -13.47 -3.39 -1.45
N ASP A 6 -13.77 -2.15 -1.85
CA ASP A 6 -12.96 -1.36 -2.74
C ASP A 6 -12.79 0.05 -2.17
N SER A 7 -11.57 0.37 -1.74
CA SER A 7 -11.23 1.71 -1.20
C SER A 7 -10.40 2.53 -2.18
N GLU A 8 -10.71 2.39 -3.48
CA GLU A 8 -10.07 3.16 -4.54
C GLU A 8 -10.39 4.67 -4.47
N SER A 9 -11.62 5.03 -4.12
CA SER A 9 -12.09 6.41 -4.01
C SER A 9 -13.25 6.50 -3.03
N ARG A 10 -13.73 7.72 -2.76
CA ARG A 10 -14.95 7.98 -1.98
C ARG A 10 -16.12 7.13 -2.47
N ASP A 11 -16.47 7.22 -3.74
CA ASP A 11 -17.63 6.52 -4.27
C ASP A 11 -17.54 5.00 -4.08
N HIS A 12 -16.36 4.42 -4.34
CA HIS A 12 -16.14 2.97 -4.20
C HIS A 12 -16.23 2.50 -2.75
N VAL A 13 -15.65 3.25 -1.80
CA VAL A 13 -15.68 2.82 -0.39
C VAL A 13 -17.10 2.90 0.18
N PHE A 14 -17.84 3.96 -0.14
CA PHE A 14 -19.24 4.09 0.28
C PHE A 14 -20.13 3.05 -0.37
N GLU A 15 -19.97 2.77 -1.66
CA GLU A 15 -20.72 1.70 -2.34
C GLU A 15 -20.44 0.33 -1.70
N SER A 16 -19.17 0.02 -1.43
CA SER A 16 -18.73 -1.21 -0.77
C SER A 16 -19.38 -1.36 0.61
N LEU A 17 -19.27 -0.33 1.46
CA LEU A 17 -19.80 -0.35 2.82
C LEU A 17 -21.34 -0.39 2.84
N CYS A 18 -22.01 0.40 2.00
CA CYS A 18 -23.47 0.39 1.90
C CYS A 18 -23.98 -0.99 1.46
N ASN A 19 -23.31 -1.64 0.50
CA ASN A 19 -23.63 -3.01 0.13
C ASN A 19 -23.38 -3.98 1.31
N GLY A 20 -22.25 -3.86 2.00
CA GLY A 20 -21.90 -4.68 3.17
C GLY A 20 -22.95 -4.59 4.27
N PHE A 21 -23.23 -3.39 4.76
CA PHE A 21 -24.20 -3.13 5.83
C PHE A 21 -25.66 -3.15 5.36
N SER A 22 -25.91 -3.27 4.06
CA SER A 22 -27.26 -3.22 3.46
C SER A 22 -28.03 -1.96 3.83
N CYS A 23 -27.34 -0.82 3.88
CA CYS A 23 -27.89 0.49 4.20
C CYS A 23 -27.83 1.43 2.98
N LYS A 24 -28.45 2.60 3.10
CA LYS A 24 -28.30 3.67 2.10
C LYS A 24 -27.09 4.55 2.44
N LEU A 25 -26.62 5.30 1.44
CA LEU A 25 -25.55 6.28 1.61
C LEU A 25 -25.86 7.29 2.73
N ASP A 26 -27.03 7.94 2.64
CA ASP A 26 -27.45 8.93 3.64
C ASP A 26 -27.48 8.36 5.07
N ASP A 27 -27.89 7.10 5.24
CA ASP A 27 -27.93 6.45 6.55
C ASP A 27 -26.51 6.28 7.11
N LEU A 28 -25.56 5.82 6.28
CA LEU A 28 -24.17 5.65 6.66
C LEU A 28 -23.49 7.00 6.96
N GLU A 29 -23.65 7.99 6.08
CA GLU A 29 -23.06 9.33 6.30
C GLU A 29 -23.58 9.97 7.58
N ASN A 30 -24.88 9.84 7.89
CA ASN A 30 -25.46 10.37 9.13
C ASN A 30 -24.87 9.69 10.38
N ILE A 31 -24.64 8.38 10.35
CA ILE A 31 -23.98 7.66 11.45
C ILE A 31 -22.55 8.17 11.63
N LEU A 32 -21.80 8.24 10.54
CA LEU A 32 -20.41 8.67 10.57
C LEU A 32 -20.26 10.11 11.05
N LEU A 33 -21.14 11.03 10.62
CA LEU A 33 -21.15 12.43 11.06
C LEU A 33 -21.69 12.61 12.49
N GLY A 34 -22.59 11.72 12.94
CA GLY A 34 -23.20 11.78 14.27
C GLY A 34 -22.26 11.39 15.42
N LEU A 35 -21.07 10.85 15.11
CA LEU A 35 -20.10 10.39 16.09
C LEU A 35 -18.80 11.21 16.01
N ASP A 36 -18.41 11.90 17.07
CA ASP A 36 -17.10 12.56 17.14
C ASP A 36 -16.10 11.67 17.89
N ILE A 37 -15.34 10.87 17.15
CA ILE A 37 -14.40 9.89 17.72
C ILE A 37 -13.21 10.59 18.37
N GLU A 38 -12.72 11.67 17.74
CA GLU A 38 -11.61 12.45 18.28
C GLU A 38 -11.97 13.00 19.65
N GLN A 39 -13.13 13.66 19.76
CA GLN A 39 -13.61 14.18 21.04
C GLN A 39 -13.84 13.06 22.06
N ILE A 40 -14.43 11.92 21.66
CA ILE A 40 -14.68 10.78 22.55
C ILE A 40 -13.36 10.28 23.14
N TYR A 41 -12.32 10.10 22.34
CA TYR A 41 -11.02 9.61 22.81
C TYR A 41 -10.26 10.66 23.60
N GLU A 42 -10.31 11.94 23.22
CA GLU A 42 -9.70 13.01 24.02
C GLU A 42 -10.26 13.05 25.45
N GLU A 43 -11.57 12.92 25.60
CA GLU A 43 -12.25 12.99 26.89
C GLU A 43 -12.15 11.68 27.69
N ASN A 44 -12.08 10.53 27.01
CA ASN A 44 -12.32 9.22 27.63
C ASN A 44 -11.24 8.16 27.37
N TRP A 45 -10.06 8.51 26.83
CA TRP A 45 -9.02 7.52 26.47
C TRP A 45 -8.59 6.58 27.60
N LYS A 46 -8.73 6.99 28.87
CA LYS A 46 -8.39 6.12 30.03
C LYS A 46 -9.42 5.02 30.29
N SER A 47 -10.63 5.18 29.76
CA SER A 47 -11.76 4.26 29.98
C SER A 47 -12.13 3.45 28.74
N ILE A 48 -11.57 3.79 27.58
CA ILE A 48 -11.77 3.07 26.33
C ILE A 48 -10.53 2.21 26.10
N ASP A 49 -10.73 0.89 26.07
CA ASP A 49 -9.64 -0.11 25.96
C ASP A 49 -9.62 -0.79 24.57
N ILE A 50 -10.18 -0.11 23.57
CA ILE A 50 -10.17 -0.54 22.17
C ILE A 50 -9.62 0.58 21.29
N PRO A 51 -9.10 0.25 20.10
CA PRO A 51 -8.74 1.24 19.08
C PRO A 51 -9.95 2.01 18.51
N ALA A 52 -9.67 3.18 17.93
CA ALA A 52 -10.69 4.11 17.39
C ALA A 52 -11.47 3.51 16.22
N ASP A 53 -10.81 2.76 15.35
CA ASP A 53 -11.39 2.02 14.23
C ASP A 53 -12.31 0.89 14.68
N GLU A 54 -11.90 0.14 15.70
CA GLU A 54 -12.75 -0.88 16.32
C GLU A 54 -13.98 -0.23 16.98
N TYR A 55 -13.81 0.89 17.68
CA TYR A 55 -14.93 1.62 18.29
C TYR A 55 -15.94 2.10 17.25
N LEU A 56 -15.48 2.70 16.15
CA LEU A 56 -16.34 3.14 15.06
C LEU A 56 -17.13 1.97 14.45
N TYR A 57 -16.45 0.85 14.24
CA TYR A 57 -17.06 -0.37 13.73
C TYR A 57 -18.13 -0.89 14.68
N GLN A 58 -17.80 -1.01 15.98
CA GLN A 58 -18.75 -1.44 17.02
C GLN A 58 -19.97 -0.52 17.11
N HIS A 59 -19.78 0.80 16.99
CA HIS A 59 -20.88 1.76 16.96
C HIS A 59 -21.78 1.56 15.73
N THR A 60 -21.17 1.34 14.57
CA THR A 60 -21.89 1.16 13.30
C THR A 60 -22.71 -0.14 13.30
N ILE A 61 -22.15 -1.26 13.78
CA ILE A 61 -22.90 -2.53 13.89
C ILE A 61 -24.05 -2.44 14.91
N GLN A 62 -23.95 -1.61 15.94
CA GLN A 62 -25.04 -1.41 16.91
C GLN A 62 -26.25 -0.73 16.26
N ILE A 63 -26.02 0.13 15.26
CA ILE A 63 -27.07 0.89 14.58
C ILE A 63 -27.60 0.14 13.36
N LEU A 64 -26.73 -0.36 12.49
CA LEU A 64 -27.10 -0.98 11.21
C LEU A 64 -27.22 -2.51 11.28
N GLY A 65 -26.71 -3.13 12.35
CA GLY A 65 -26.51 -4.57 12.42
C GLY A 65 -25.21 -5.01 11.74
N ASN A 66 -24.99 -6.33 11.76
CA ASN A 66 -23.80 -6.92 11.16
C ASN A 66 -23.81 -6.75 9.63
N HIS A 67 -22.65 -6.43 9.06
CA HIS A 67 -22.46 -6.49 7.62
C HIS A 67 -22.53 -7.94 7.11
N LYS A 68 -22.80 -8.07 5.81
CA LYS A 68 -22.67 -9.33 5.06
C LYS A 68 -21.25 -9.91 5.20
N PRO A 69 -21.05 -11.23 5.09
CA PRO A 69 -19.70 -11.80 5.06
C PRO A 69 -18.84 -11.17 3.95
N LEU A 70 -17.61 -10.81 4.30
CA LEU A 70 -16.63 -10.29 3.36
C LEU A 70 -16.10 -11.43 2.48
N LYS A 71 -16.14 -11.24 1.16
CA LYS A 71 -15.73 -12.25 0.17
C LYS A 71 -14.34 -11.97 -0.39
N LYS A 72 -14.06 -10.70 -0.65
CA LYS A 72 -12.89 -10.22 -1.38
C LYS A 72 -12.56 -8.78 -0.99
N VAL A 73 -11.31 -8.42 -1.18
CA VAL A 73 -10.80 -7.07 -0.98
C VAL A 73 -9.98 -6.66 -2.20
N ASN A 74 -10.14 -5.41 -2.64
CA ASN A 74 -9.27 -4.77 -3.61
C ASN A 74 -8.11 -4.10 -2.88
N TRP A 75 -6.90 -4.53 -3.23
CA TRP A 75 -5.65 -4.06 -2.65
C TRP A 75 -4.84 -3.27 -3.69
N PHE A 76 -4.03 -2.34 -3.20
CA PHE A 76 -3.21 -1.46 -4.03
C PHE A 76 -1.73 -1.70 -3.74
N HIS A 77 -1.05 -2.39 -4.66
CA HIS A 77 0.41 -2.53 -4.62
C HIS A 77 1.05 -1.26 -5.18
N LEU A 78 1.87 -0.61 -4.36
CA LEU A 78 2.54 0.65 -4.66
C LEU A 78 4.00 0.37 -5.00
N THR A 79 4.50 0.93 -6.11
CA THR A 79 5.88 0.66 -6.53
C THR A 79 6.38 1.68 -7.57
N ARG A 80 7.66 1.57 -7.95
CA ARG A 80 8.22 2.17 -9.16
C ARG A 80 8.84 1.10 -10.04
N THR A 81 8.60 1.22 -11.33
CA THR A 81 9.08 0.26 -12.33
C THR A 81 9.27 0.94 -13.68
N THR A 82 9.67 0.19 -14.70
CA THR A 82 9.78 0.73 -16.05
C THR A 82 8.41 1.12 -16.57
N LYS A 83 8.36 2.10 -17.48
CA LYS A 83 7.10 2.57 -18.07
C LYS A 83 6.31 1.44 -18.74
N GLN A 84 7.01 0.47 -19.32
CA GLN A 84 6.45 -0.66 -20.06
C GLN A 84 6.02 -1.84 -19.18
N ASN A 85 6.37 -1.86 -17.89
CA ASN A 85 5.98 -2.97 -17.02
C ASN A 85 4.52 -2.81 -16.59
N ASP A 86 3.63 -3.53 -17.25
CA ASP A 86 2.18 -3.53 -16.98
C ASP A 86 1.73 -4.76 -16.19
N PHE A 87 2.65 -5.45 -15.50
CA PHE A 87 2.37 -6.58 -14.62
C PHE A 87 1.62 -7.73 -15.32
N GLU A 88 1.93 -7.99 -16.59
CA GLU A 88 1.33 -9.09 -17.38
C GLU A 88 1.59 -10.47 -16.75
N ASP A 89 2.71 -10.62 -16.06
CA ASP A 89 3.07 -11.82 -15.30
C ASP A 89 2.44 -11.84 -13.89
N GLY A 90 1.67 -10.83 -13.49
CA GLY A 90 1.18 -10.63 -12.12
C GLY A 90 2.22 -9.96 -11.22
N ILE A 91 1.98 -9.98 -9.91
CA ILE A 91 2.89 -9.41 -8.91
C ILE A 91 3.72 -10.55 -8.31
N ILE A 92 4.98 -10.61 -8.71
CA ILE A 92 5.91 -11.67 -8.32
C ILE A 92 6.57 -11.28 -6.98
N PRO A 93 6.64 -12.19 -5.99
CA PRO A 93 7.34 -11.96 -4.73
C PRO A 93 8.81 -11.61 -4.96
N LEU A 94 9.42 -10.93 -3.99
CA LEU A 94 10.79 -10.41 -4.11
C LEU A 94 11.79 -11.47 -4.58
N GLY A 95 11.79 -12.65 -3.95
CA GLY A 95 12.72 -13.74 -4.30
C GLY A 95 12.59 -14.23 -5.75
N GLY A 96 11.41 -14.11 -6.36
CA GLY A 96 11.18 -14.47 -7.77
C GLY A 96 11.49 -13.35 -8.77
N THR A 97 11.58 -12.09 -8.32
CA THR A 97 11.75 -10.92 -9.20
C THR A 97 13.12 -10.25 -9.07
N LEU A 98 13.95 -10.64 -8.09
CA LEU A 98 15.24 -9.99 -7.81
C LEU A 98 16.18 -9.94 -9.02
N GLU A 99 16.24 -11.01 -9.82
CA GLU A 99 17.04 -11.03 -11.05
C GLU A 99 16.53 -10.03 -12.10
N ARG A 100 15.20 -9.86 -12.19
CA ARG A 100 14.58 -8.87 -13.07
C ARG A 100 14.89 -7.45 -12.60
N ILE A 101 14.80 -7.20 -11.28
CA ILE A 101 15.20 -5.93 -10.66
C ILE A 101 16.64 -5.60 -11.03
N TRP A 102 17.60 -6.49 -10.77
CA TRP A 102 19.00 -6.27 -11.11
C TRP A 102 19.21 -5.99 -12.59
N THR A 103 18.56 -6.76 -13.47
CA THR A 103 18.64 -6.57 -14.92
C THR A 103 18.17 -5.17 -15.31
N THR A 104 17.04 -4.71 -14.76
CA THR A 104 16.53 -3.35 -14.95
C THR A 104 17.52 -2.31 -14.44
N LEU A 105 17.98 -2.41 -13.19
CA LEU A 105 18.85 -1.43 -12.56
C LEU A 105 20.21 -1.29 -13.28
N ILE A 106 20.77 -2.38 -13.82
CA ILE A 106 22.03 -2.37 -14.59
C ILE A 106 21.83 -1.78 -16.00
N SER A 107 20.64 -1.94 -16.59
CA SER A 107 20.36 -1.46 -17.95
C SER A 107 20.12 0.05 -18.05
N ILE A 108 19.71 0.70 -16.96
CA ILE A 108 19.31 2.12 -16.93
C ILE A 108 20.51 3.09 -17.07
N PRO A 109 21.58 3.01 -16.25
CA PRO A 109 22.70 3.95 -16.36
C PRO A 109 23.34 3.93 -17.75
N THR A 110 23.99 5.01 -18.17
CA THR A 110 24.74 5.02 -19.44
C THR A 110 26.24 4.82 -19.21
N GLU A 111 26.70 5.19 -18.02
CA GLU A 111 28.07 5.20 -17.54
C GLU A 111 28.55 3.76 -17.29
N PRO A 112 29.60 3.29 -17.98
CA PRO A 112 30.11 1.93 -17.81
C PRO A 112 30.52 1.62 -16.36
N VAL A 113 31.12 2.59 -15.66
CA VAL A 113 31.56 2.41 -14.27
C VAL A 113 30.39 2.11 -13.32
N ILE A 114 29.23 2.74 -13.52
CA ILE A 114 28.05 2.48 -12.69
C ILE A 114 27.53 1.06 -12.95
N LYS A 115 27.51 0.63 -14.21
CA LYS A 115 27.13 -0.75 -14.57
C LYS A 115 28.06 -1.78 -13.97
N ASP A 116 29.37 -1.55 -14.04
CA ASP A 116 30.37 -2.47 -13.50
C ASP A 116 30.25 -2.57 -11.97
N ASN A 117 30.04 -1.44 -11.29
CA ASN A 117 29.80 -1.39 -9.85
C ASN A 117 28.50 -2.11 -9.44
N LEU A 118 27.41 -1.93 -10.18
CA LEU A 118 26.16 -2.66 -9.93
C LEU A 118 26.33 -4.18 -10.15
N ASN A 119 27.04 -4.58 -11.20
CA ASN A 119 27.38 -5.99 -11.42
C ASN A 119 28.26 -6.54 -10.30
N PHE A 120 29.19 -5.74 -9.77
CA PHE A 120 29.99 -6.10 -8.60
C PHE A 120 29.10 -6.38 -7.40
N LEU A 121 28.16 -5.48 -7.06
CA LEU A 121 27.23 -5.68 -5.93
C LEU A 121 26.33 -6.90 -6.14
N LYS A 122 25.77 -7.08 -7.34
CA LYS A 122 24.96 -8.25 -7.67
C LYS A 122 25.69 -9.57 -7.37
N ASN A 123 26.98 -9.63 -7.73
CA ASN A 123 27.78 -10.85 -7.61
C ASN A 123 28.44 -11.05 -6.25
N ASN A 124 28.66 -9.98 -5.49
CA ASN A 124 29.41 -10.00 -4.22
C ASN A 124 28.56 -9.66 -2.99
N GLY A 125 27.29 -9.32 -3.19
CA GLY A 125 26.36 -8.87 -2.15
C GLY A 125 26.29 -7.34 -2.04
N VAL A 126 25.16 -6.87 -1.50
CA VAL A 126 24.91 -5.46 -1.20
C VAL A 126 25.21 -5.22 0.28
N PRO A 127 26.05 -4.21 0.63
CA PRO A 127 26.41 -3.95 2.02
C PRO A 127 25.32 -3.26 2.85
N ASP A 128 24.07 -3.22 2.39
CA ASP A 128 22.93 -2.73 3.16
C ASP A 128 22.30 -3.81 4.07
N PHE A 129 21.92 -3.43 5.31
CA PHE A 129 21.33 -4.36 6.28
C PHE A 129 19.94 -4.86 5.85
N HIS A 130 19.07 -3.96 5.38
CA HIS A 130 17.70 -4.30 4.98
C HIS A 130 17.71 -5.14 3.69
N TYR A 131 18.60 -4.84 2.74
CA TYR A 131 18.81 -5.70 1.58
C TYR A 131 19.15 -7.13 2.01
N ARG A 132 20.14 -7.31 2.91
CA ARG A 132 20.57 -8.64 3.35
C ARG A 132 19.46 -9.39 4.08
N LEU A 133 18.69 -8.69 4.92
CA LEU A 133 17.55 -9.27 5.61
C LEU A 133 16.51 -9.78 4.60
N LYS A 134 16.07 -8.90 3.68
CA LYS A 134 15.05 -9.22 2.68
C LYS A 134 15.50 -10.24 1.65
N HIS A 135 16.78 -10.25 1.29
CA HIS A 135 17.34 -11.22 0.34
C HIS A 135 17.35 -12.65 0.89
N ASN A 136 17.63 -12.81 2.18
CA ASN A 136 17.86 -14.13 2.80
C ASN A 136 16.63 -14.75 3.46
N ASP A 137 15.58 -13.96 3.73
CA ASP A 137 14.40 -14.42 4.44
C ASP A 137 13.12 -14.21 3.62
N GLN A 138 12.44 -15.32 3.32
CA GLN A 138 11.19 -15.34 2.55
C GLN A 138 10.05 -14.63 3.25
N PHE A 139 10.13 -14.47 4.57
CA PHE A 139 9.18 -13.69 5.35
C PHE A 139 9.02 -12.25 4.84
N HIS A 140 10.05 -11.71 4.19
CA HIS A 140 10.05 -10.33 3.68
C HIS A 140 9.72 -10.20 2.18
N TRP A 141 9.23 -11.26 1.54
CA TRP A 141 9.10 -11.27 0.07
C TRP A 141 7.77 -10.72 -0.46
N GLY A 142 6.81 -10.41 0.41
CA GLY A 142 5.49 -9.91 0.02
C GLY A 142 4.81 -10.82 -1.01
N PRO A 143 4.06 -10.29 -2.00
CA PRO A 143 3.88 -8.87 -2.30
C PRO A 143 3.11 -8.12 -1.20
N TYR A 144 3.48 -6.87 -0.98
CA TYR A 144 2.81 -5.99 -0.03
C TYR A 144 1.86 -5.02 -0.74
N ALA A 145 0.76 -4.66 -0.10
CA ALA A 145 -0.19 -3.68 -0.63
C ALA A 145 -0.95 -2.98 0.51
N VAL A 146 -1.65 -1.90 0.17
CA VAL A 146 -2.50 -1.15 1.10
C VAL A 146 -3.97 -1.27 0.72
N LEU A 147 -4.86 -1.20 1.70
CA LEU A 147 -6.31 -1.24 1.48
C LEU A 147 -6.82 0.06 0.87
N VAL A 148 -6.46 1.20 1.47
CA VAL A 148 -6.94 2.52 1.07
C VAL A 148 -5.94 3.15 0.11
N LYS A 149 -6.32 3.32 -1.16
CA LYS A 149 -5.41 3.84 -2.20
C LYS A 149 -4.80 5.19 -1.83
N GLU A 150 -5.59 6.06 -1.19
CA GLU A 150 -5.16 7.42 -0.86
C GLU A 150 -4.02 7.48 0.18
N THR A 151 -3.81 6.42 0.96
CA THR A 151 -2.65 6.33 1.88
C THR A 151 -1.32 6.38 1.13
N ALA A 152 -1.29 5.96 -0.13
CA ALA A 152 -0.12 6.04 -1.00
C ALA A 152 0.39 7.48 -1.21
N PHE A 153 -0.48 8.47 -1.10
CA PHE A 153 -0.15 9.89 -1.30
C PHE A 153 0.09 10.65 0.01
N ASN A 154 -0.12 9.99 1.15
CA ASN A 154 0.02 10.55 2.50
C ASN A 154 1.05 9.77 3.33
N ALA A 155 1.99 9.06 2.67
CA ALA A 155 2.91 8.14 3.33
C ALA A 155 3.70 8.79 4.48
N SER A 156 4.24 10.00 4.27
CA SER A 156 4.98 10.75 5.30
C SER A 156 4.12 11.04 6.53
N ASP A 157 2.91 11.55 6.33
CA ASP A 157 1.99 11.92 7.43
C ASP A 157 1.51 10.69 8.19
N LEU A 158 1.46 9.54 7.51
CA LEU A 158 1.06 8.25 8.06
C LEU A 158 2.23 7.41 8.59
N SER A 159 3.45 7.96 8.60
CA SER A 159 4.68 7.24 8.97
C SER A 159 4.86 5.91 8.21
N GLN A 160 4.42 5.88 6.94
CA GLN A 160 4.59 4.76 6.01
C GLN A 160 5.74 5.03 5.06
N HIS A 161 6.29 3.95 4.47
CA HIS A 161 7.28 4.06 3.41
C HIS A 161 6.64 4.63 2.13
N ASP A 162 7.32 5.59 1.48
CA ASP A 162 6.86 6.14 0.20
C ASP A 162 7.27 5.24 -0.97
N TYR A 163 6.50 4.17 -1.18
CA TYR A 163 6.71 3.24 -2.29
C TYR A 163 6.49 3.86 -3.69
N LEU A 164 5.80 5.01 -3.79
CA LEU A 164 5.69 5.77 -5.04
C LEU A 164 6.92 6.63 -5.28
N GLY A 165 7.64 7.02 -4.22
CA GLY A 165 8.95 7.67 -4.24
C GLY A 165 10.06 6.70 -4.63
N MET A 166 10.17 5.55 -3.94
CA MET A 166 11.05 4.44 -4.32
C MET A 166 10.66 3.15 -3.58
N PRO A 167 10.60 1.98 -4.24
CA PRO A 167 10.48 0.71 -3.54
C PRO A 167 11.71 0.43 -2.67
N GLU A 168 11.50 -0.02 -1.43
CA GLU A 168 12.59 -0.22 -0.46
C GLU A 168 13.73 -1.06 -1.01
N ILE A 169 13.48 -2.14 -1.76
CA ILE A 169 14.58 -2.98 -2.28
C ILE A 169 15.50 -2.23 -3.24
N ILE A 170 14.97 -1.28 -4.02
CA ILE A 170 15.77 -0.45 -4.92
C ILE A 170 16.56 0.58 -4.10
N GLU A 171 15.92 1.16 -3.08
CA GLU A 171 16.58 2.07 -2.12
C GLU A 171 17.72 1.37 -1.36
N ASP A 172 17.48 0.16 -0.84
CA ASP A 172 18.48 -0.67 -0.15
C ASP A 172 19.69 -0.97 -1.06
N ILE A 173 19.45 -1.22 -2.37
CA ILE A 173 20.53 -1.37 -3.37
C ILE A 173 21.31 -0.05 -3.57
N CYS A 174 20.61 1.08 -3.64
CA CYS A 174 21.24 2.40 -3.80
C CYS A 174 22.08 2.76 -2.57
N ASN A 175 21.56 2.52 -1.36
CA ASN A 175 22.26 2.73 -0.09
C ASN A 175 23.52 1.87 -0.02
N GLY A 176 23.42 0.59 -0.38
CA GLY A 176 24.60 -0.28 -0.43
C GLY A 176 25.60 0.11 -1.53
N TYR A 177 25.15 0.70 -2.63
CA TYR A 177 26.04 1.28 -3.63
C TYR A 177 26.81 2.48 -3.06
N GLU A 178 26.11 3.42 -2.43
CA GLU A 178 26.71 4.59 -1.81
C GLU A 178 27.70 4.21 -0.70
N GLU A 179 27.34 3.26 0.17
CA GLU A 179 28.24 2.74 1.20
C GLU A 179 29.53 2.15 0.59
N ARG A 180 29.41 1.42 -0.53
CA ARG A 180 30.55 0.73 -1.15
C ARG A 180 31.46 1.65 -1.94
N PHE A 181 30.88 2.58 -2.69
CA PHE A 181 31.60 3.34 -3.73
C PHE A 181 31.69 4.84 -3.43
N GLY A 182 30.95 5.35 -2.45
CA GLY A 182 30.99 6.75 -2.01
C GLY A 182 30.17 7.71 -2.88
N ASP A 183 29.40 7.20 -3.84
CA ASP A 183 28.56 7.99 -4.75
C ASP A 183 27.10 7.51 -4.68
N SER A 184 26.15 8.43 -4.71
CA SER A 184 24.72 8.09 -4.74
C SER A 184 24.21 7.91 -6.18
N ILE A 185 23.34 6.92 -6.39
CA ILE A 185 22.72 6.61 -7.70
C ILE A 185 21.19 6.69 -7.67
N ILE A 186 20.58 7.10 -6.54
CA ILE A 186 19.13 7.12 -6.37
C ILE A 186 18.43 7.97 -7.44
N GLU A 187 18.97 9.16 -7.74
CA GLU A 187 18.40 10.12 -8.70
C GLU A 187 18.32 9.55 -10.14
N ILE A 188 19.23 8.63 -10.50
CA ILE A 188 19.20 7.93 -11.80
C ILE A 188 17.91 7.11 -11.92
N TYR A 189 17.52 6.42 -10.85
CA TYR A 189 16.31 5.62 -10.83
C TYR A 189 15.07 6.47 -10.61
N GLU A 190 15.15 7.55 -9.83
CA GLU A 190 14.04 8.47 -9.66
C GLU A 190 13.64 9.24 -10.92
N SER A 191 14.57 9.41 -11.86
CA SER A 191 14.32 10.02 -13.15
C SER A 191 13.90 9.01 -14.22
N SER A 192 14.34 7.75 -14.10
CA SER A 192 14.13 6.72 -15.13
C SER A 192 12.92 5.82 -14.87
N LEU A 193 12.60 5.53 -13.61
CA LEU A 193 11.47 4.70 -13.22
C LEU A 193 10.22 5.55 -12.98
N VAL A 194 9.05 4.98 -13.25
CA VAL A 194 7.76 5.65 -13.04
C VAL A 194 7.00 4.99 -11.89
N PRO A 195 6.35 5.78 -11.02
CA PRO A 195 5.46 5.26 -9.99
C PRO A 195 4.24 4.59 -10.62
N LYS A 196 3.91 3.41 -10.11
CA LYS A 196 2.74 2.64 -10.50
C LYS A 196 1.96 2.19 -9.26
N ILE A 197 0.64 2.20 -9.41
CA ILE A 197 -0.32 1.58 -8.50
C ILE A 197 -0.96 0.42 -9.24
N VAL A 198 -0.82 -0.79 -8.70
CA VAL A 198 -1.45 -2.00 -9.23
C VAL A 198 -2.60 -2.38 -8.33
N LYS A 199 -3.82 -2.26 -8.85
CA LYS A 199 -5.03 -2.74 -8.16
C LYS A 199 -5.19 -4.22 -8.45
N PHE A 200 -5.33 -5.02 -7.41
CA PHE A 200 -5.64 -6.45 -7.53
C PHE A 200 -6.68 -6.86 -6.50
N GLN A 201 -7.42 -7.91 -6.83
CA GLN A 201 -8.42 -8.48 -5.93
C GLN A 201 -7.86 -9.72 -5.24
N SER A 202 -8.12 -9.87 -3.94
CA SER A 202 -7.71 -11.04 -3.18
C SER A 202 -8.85 -11.63 -2.35
N HIS A 203 -8.81 -12.96 -2.17
CA HIS A 203 -9.63 -13.71 -1.22
C HIS A 203 -8.89 -14.00 0.10
N GLN A 204 -7.68 -13.48 0.26
CA GLN A 204 -6.90 -13.50 1.49
C GLN A 204 -7.09 -12.18 2.25
N ARG A 205 -6.73 -12.17 3.54
CA ARG A 205 -6.95 -11.05 4.47
C ARG A 205 -8.40 -10.57 4.47
N LEU A 206 -9.31 -11.50 4.76
CA LEU A 206 -10.75 -11.26 4.96
C LEU A 206 -11.12 -11.14 6.45
N ASP A 207 -10.10 -10.94 7.30
CA ASP A 207 -10.21 -10.78 8.74
C ASP A 207 -10.70 -9.39 9.20
N SER A 208 -10.89 -9.27 10.51
CA SER A 208 -11.08 -8.00 11.21
C SER A 208 -9.90 -7.06 10.95
N GLY A 209 -10.20 -5.82 10.60
CA GLY A 209 -9.27 -4.76 10.22
C GLY A 209 -9.63 -4.16 8.87
N CYS A 210 -10.09 -4.99 7.91
CA CYS A 210 -10.43 -4.50 6.58
C CYS A 210 -11.70 -3.64 6.57
N VAL A 211 -12.76 -4.07 7.25
CA VAL A 211 -14.03 -3.33 7.29
C VAL A 211 -13.87 -2.07 8.14
N GLU A 212 -13.16 -2.20 9.25
CA GLU A 212 -12.83 -1.17 10.22
C GLU A 212 -12.04 -0.03 9.56
N ALA A 213 -10.96 -0.34 8.85
CA ALA A 213 -10.17 0.68 8.16
C ALA A 213 -10.92 1.31 6.97
N ALA A 214 -11.71 0.54 6.22
CA ALA A 214 -12.55 1.09 5.15
C ALA A 214 -13.63 2.04 5.73
N LEU A 215 -14.22 1.67 6.86
CA LEU A 215 -15.21 2.49 7.57
C LEU A 215 -14.59 3.75 8.16
N PHE A 216 -13.38 3.65 8.71
CA PHE A 216 -12.64 4.82 9.19
C PHE A 216 -12.22 5.74 8.04
N TYR A 217 -11.87 5.19 6.89
CA TYR A 217 -11.64 6.00 5.70
C TYR A 217 -12.90 6.75 5.26
N ALA A 218 -14.06 6.09 5.25
CA ALA A 218 -15.34 6.76 5.00
C ALA A 218 -15.64 7.85 6.06
N TYR A 219 -15.28 7.62 7.33
CA TYR A 219 -15.42 8.56 8.44
C TYR A 219 -14.61 9.84 8.24
N GLU A 220 -13.35 9.73 7.80
CA GLU A 220 -12.51 10.88 7.47
C GLU A 220 -13.07 11.63 6.26
N LEU A 221 -13.51 10.88 5.24
CA LEU A 221 -14.04 11.46 4.01
C LEU A 221 -15.30 12.29 4.24
N VAL A 222 -16.26 11.86 5.09
CA VAL A 222 -17.45 12.70 5.38
C VAL A 222 -17.09 14.02 6.08
N ARG A 223 -15.94 14.08 6.74
CA ARG A 223 -15.41 15.29 7.40
C ARG A 223 -14.52 16.15 6.51
N GLY A 224 -14.17 15.66 5.32
CA GLY A 224 -13.25 16.34 4.42
C GLY A 224 -11.78 16.22 4.86
N ASN A 225 -11.46 15.24 5.69
CA ASN A 225 -10.11 14.95 6.15
C ASN A 225 -9.39 13.97 5.20
N PRO A 226 -8.05 14.03 5.12
CA PRO A 226 -7.27 12.96 4.49
C PRO A 226 -7.33 11.67 5.34
N PRO A 227 -6.91 10.51 4.80
CA PRO A 227 -6.77 9.29 5.59
C PRO A 227 -5.86 9.50 6.81
N SER A 228 -6.24 8.95 7.95
CA SER A 228 -5.42 8.93 9.18
C SER A 228 -4.77 7.56 9.40
N SER A 229 -4.01 7.40 10.48
CA SER A 229 -3.35 6.13 10.82
C SER A 229 -4.32 4.96 10.98
N ASN A 230 -5.57 5.24 11.39
CA ASN A 230 -6.64 4.25 11.51
C ASN A 230 -7.13 3.71 10.15
N CYS A 231 -6.78 4.38 9.05
CA CYS A 231 -7.07 3.91 7.70
C CYS A 231 -5.98 2.96 7.14
N VAL A 232 -4.85 2.82 7.85
CA VAL A 232 -3.71 2.02 7.38
C VAL A 232 -3.99 0.55 7.68
N THR A 233 -4.24 -0.22 6.62
CA THR A 233 -4.31 -1.68 6.67
C THR A 233 -3.55 -2.24 5.49
N CYS A 234 -2.65 -3.17 5.79
CA CYS A 234 -1.71 -3.74 4.83
C CYS A 234 -2.04 -5.20 4.51
N PHE A 235 -1.78 -5.56 3.26
CA PHE A 235 -1.75 -6.92 2.76
C PHE A 235 -0.32 -7.43 2.73
N ASP A 236 -0.15 -8.67 3.16
CA ASP A 236 1.07 -9.45 2.96
C ASP A 236 0.68 -10.73 2.20
N GLY A 237 1.28 -10.92 1.03
CA GLY A 237 1.11 -12.12 0.22
C GLY A 237 1.92 -13.32 0.69
N GLU A 238 2.74 -13.18 1.73
CA GLU A 238 3.50 -14.27 2.38
C GLU A 238 4.41 -15.05 1.40
N GLY A 239 5.04 -14.35 0.47
CA GLY A 239 5.88 -14.95 -0.58
C GLY A 239 5.07 -15.62 -1.70
N ILE A 240 3.76 -15.42 -1.77
CA ILE A 240 2.88 -15.99 -2.80
C ILE A 240 2.58 -14.94 -3.87
N LYS A 241 2.75 -15.35 -5.12
CA LYS A 241 2.49 -14.53 -6.30
C LYS A 241 1.02 -14.13 -6.40
N ILE A 242 0.76 -12.87 -6.72
CA ILE A 242 -0.55 -12.42 -7.20
C ILE A 242 -0.65 -12.73 -8.69
N GLU A 243 -1.58 -13.61 -9.05
CA GLU A 243 -1.73 -14.04 -10.44
C GLU A 243 -2.23 -12.89 -11.35
N PRO A 244 -1.84 -12.89 -12.64
CA PRO A 244 -2.27 -11.87 -13.61
C PRO A 244 -3.80 -11.69 -13.64
N SER A 245 -4.55 -12.79 -13.50
CA SER A 245 -6.02 -12.77 -13.50
C SER A 245 -6.64 -12.05 -12.30
N SER A 246 -5.85 -11.81 -11.25
CA SER A 246 -6.27 -11.06 -10.06
C SER A 246 -5.96 -9.57 -10.20
N VAL A 247 -5.07 -9.17 -11.11
CA VAL A 247 -4.79 -7.77 -11.42
C VAL A 247 -5.96 -7.17 -12.19
N ILE A 248 -6.54 -6.11 -11.63
CA ILE A 248 -7.69 -5.40 -12.21
C ILE A 248 -7.22 -4.24 -13.08
N SER A 249 -6.27 -3.45 -12.57
CA SER A 249 -5.75 -2.30 -13.28
C SER A 249 -4.34 -1.95 -12.84
N VAL A 250 -3.60 -1.30 -13.75
CA VAL A 250 -2.29 -0.73 -13.49
C VAL A 250 -2.35 0.74 -13.90
N THR A 251 -2.07 1.63 -12.97
CA THR A 251 -2.07 3.08 -13.21
C THR A 251 -0.68 3.62 -13.00
N THR A 252 -0.17 4.39 -13.96
CA THR A 252 1.04 5.19 -13.77
C THR A 252 0.65 6.49 -13.10
N VAL A 253 1.29 6.83 -11.98
CA VAL A 253 1.05 8.08 -11.26
C VAL A 253 1.84 9.19 -11.94
N GLU A 254 1.18 10.28 -12.32
CA GLU A 254 1.88 11.45 -12.81
C GLU A 254 2.51 12.20 -11.62
N LYS A 255 3.78 12.59 -11.72
CA LYS A 255 4.40 13.46 -10.72
C LYS A 255 3.59 14.74 -10.66
N GLN A 256 2.89 15.00 -9.55
CA GLN A 256 2.42 16.34 -9.26
C GLN A 256 3.67 17.23 -9.20
N LYS A 257 3.75 18.24 -10.07
CA LYS A 257 4.77 19.28 -9.92
C LYS A 257 4.51 19.91 -8.56
N LYS A 258 5.43 19.74 -7.60
CA LYS A 258 5.50 20.67 -6.48
C LYS A 258 5.72 22.04 -7.12
N GLU A 259 4.70 22.90 -7.08
CA GLU A 259 4.91 24.30 -7.42
C GLU A 259 5.95 24.86 -6.44
N PRO A 260 6.96 25.59 -6.94
CA PRO A 260 8.05 26.12 -6.12
C PRO A 260 7.57 27.16 -5.10
#